data_AF-A0AA37HJM0-F1
#
_entry.id   AF-A0AA37HJM0-F1
#
_cell.length_a   1.000
_cell.length_b   1.000
_cell.length_c   1.000
_cell.angle_alpha   90.00
_cell.angle_beta   90.00
_cell.angle_gamma   90.00
#
_symmetry.space_group_name_H-M   'P 1'
#
loop_
_entity.id
_entity.type
_entity.pdbx_description
1 polymer ?
#
loop_
_entity_poly.entity_id
_entity_poly.type
_entity_poly.pdbx_seq_one_letter_code
_entity_poly.pdbx_strand_id
1 'polypeptide(L)' 'MTLDLFVSSVLMGSVVRCRSGCFAYSPSGAPLGEYADLDAAAAALAARVALEPVAA' A
#
# COMPACT_ATOMS: atom_id res chain seq x y z
N MET A 1 12.74 -5.20 0.56
CA MET A 1 11.95 -5.30 1.81
C MET A 1 10.50 -5.07 1.44
N THR A 2 9.57 -5.84 1.99
CA THR A 2 8.13 -5.70 1.71
C THR A 2 7.39 -5.46 3.03
N LEU A 3 6.36 -4.62 2.99
CA LEU A 3 5.55 -4.23 4.12
C LEU A 3 4.08 -4.32 3.70
N ASP A 4 3.36 -5.28 4.27
CA ASP A 4 1.97 -5.55 3.90
C ASP A 4 1.02 -4.83 4.86
N LEU A 5 0.00 -4.18 4.31
CA LEU A 5 -1.05 -3.52 5.08
C LEU A 5 -2.29 -4.42 5.14
N PHE A 6 -2.70 -4.77 6.36
CA PHE A 6 -3.90 -5.57 6.60
C PHE A 6 -4.94 -4.78 7.39
N VAL A 7 -6.21 -4.97 7.05
CA VAL A 7 -7.36 -4.49 7.84
C VAL A 7 -8.30 -5.66 8.08
N SER A 8 -8.62 -5.96 9.34
CA SER A 8 -9.46 -7.11 9.71
C SER A 8 -8.99 -8.43 9.07
N SER A 9 -7.67 -8.64 9.02
CA SER A 9 -7.01 -9.80 8.38
C SER A 9 -7.11 -9.87 6.85
N VAL A 10 -7.65 -8.84 6.19
CA VAL A 10 -7.68 -8.73 4.73
C VAL A 10 -6.50 -7.90 4.25
N LEU A 11 -5.73 -8.41 3.29
CA LEU A 11 -4.65 -7.67 2.64
C LEU A 11 -5.26 -6.51 1.85
N MET A 12 -4.87 -5.29 2.19
CA MET A 12 -5.28 -4.07 1.49
C MET A 12 -4.24 -3.60 0.48
N GLY A 13 -3.01 -4.10 0.60
CA GLY A 13 -1.94 -3.91 -0.37
C GLY A 13 -0.59 -3.91 0.31
N SER A 14 0.45 -3.60 -0.47
CA SER A 14 1.83 -3.84 -0.07
C SER A 14 2.72 -2.67 -0.48
N VAL A 15 3.67 -2.31 0.37
CA VAL A 15 4.77 -1.43 0.03
C VAL A 15 6.03 -2.26 -0.19
N VAL A 16 6.71 -2.08 -1.31
CA VAL A 16 7.98 -2.74 -1.63
C VAL A 16 9.06 -1.69 -1.73
N ARG A 17 10.09 -1.80 -0.87
CA ARG A 17 11.34 -1.05 -1.00
C ARG A 17 12.35 -1.85 -1.79
N CYS A 18 12.74 -1.31 -2.93
CA CYS A 18 13.78 -1.80 -3.81
C CYS A 18 15.01 -0.87 -3.77
N ARG A 19 16.09 -1.21 -4.48
CA ARG A 19 17.26 -0.32 -4.62
C ARG A 19 16.94 1.00 -5.31
N SER A 20 15.91 1.02 -6.16
CA SER A 20 15.51 2.17 -6.98
C SER A 20 14.52 3.10 -6.30
N GLY A 21 13.84 2.70 -5.21
CA GLY A 21 12.77 3.49 -4.60
C GLY A 21 11.80 2.66 -3.76
N CYS A 22 10.71 3.31 -3.32
CA CYS A 22 9.61 2.67 -2.60
C CYS A 22 8.34 2.69 -3.45
N PHE A 23 7.70 1.54 -3.60
CA PHE A 23 6.54 1.36 -4.47
C PHE A 23 5.36 0.84 -3.66
N ALA A 24 4.17 1.39 -3.87
CA ALA A 24 2.93 0.85 -3.32
C ALA A 24 2.18 0.04 -4.37
N TYR A 25 1.58 -1.06 -3.93
CA TYR A 25 0.79 -1.96 -4.75
C TYR A 25 -0.59 -2.15 -4.13
N SER A 26 -1.61 -2.29 -4.97
CA SER A 26 -2.95 -2.71 -4.58
C SER A 26 -2.94 -4.17 -4.10
N PRO A 27 -4.02 -4.68 -3.49
CA PRO A 27 -4.06 -6.07 -3.08
C PRO A 27 -4.11 -7.05 -4.27
N SER A 28 -4.48 -6.56 -5.47
CA SER A 28 -4.36 -7.30 -6.73
C SER A 28 -2.95 -7.27 -7.34
N GLY A 29 -1.99 -6.57 -6.72
CA GLY A 29 -0.63 -6.44 -7.22
C GLY A 29 -0.44 -5.35 -8.29
N ALA A 30 -1.46 -4.52 -8.55
CA ALA A 30 -1.33 -3.41 -9.49
C ALA A 30 -0.49 -2.27 -8.87
N PRO A 31 0.43 -1.65 -9.61
CA PRO A 31 1.23 -0.55 -9.09
C PRO A 31 0.34 0.68 -8.86
N LEU A 32 0.39 1.21 -7.64
CA LEU A 32 -0.32 2.44 -7.26
C LEU A 32 0.56 3.68 -7.46
N GLY A 33 1.87 3.53 -7.40
CA GLY A 33 2.83 4.60 -7.62
C GLY A 33 4.16 4.38 -6.92
N GLU A 34 5.07 5.30 -7.17
CA GLU A 34 6.37 5.42 -6.51
C GLU A 34 6.33 6.57 -5.50
N TYR A 35 6.99 6.37 -4.36
CA TYR A 35 7.00 7.29 -3.23
C TYR A 35 8.43 7.51 -2.73
N ALA A 36 8.65 8.67 -2.13
CA ALA A 36 9.96 9.09 -1.64
C ALA A 36 10.57 8.12 -0.62
N ASP A 37 9.72 7.56 0.26
CA ASP A 37 10.12 6.63 1.31
C ASP A 37 8.98 5.66 1.68
N LEU A 38 9.27 4.78 2.65
CA LEU A 38 8.35 3.76 3.15
C LEU A 38 7.14 4.38 3.87
N ASP A 39 7.33 5.49 4.58
CA ASP A 39 6.27 6.12 5.38
C ASP A 39 5.25 6.81 4.48
N ALA A 40 5.72 7.53 3.45
CA ALA A 40 4.90 8.13 2.42
C ALA A 40 4.10 7.07 1.65
N ALA A 41 4.73 5.95 1.28
CA ALA A 41 4.05 4.84 0.61
C ALA A 41 2.97 4.19 1.49
N ALA A 42 3.29 3.94 2.77
CA ALA A 42 2.35 3.37 3.72
C ALA A 42 1.17 4.31 4.01
N ALA A 43 1.44 5.61 4.17
CA ALA A 43 0.41 6.63 4.37
C ALA A 43 -0.55 6.73 3.16
N ALA A 44 -0.02 6.68 1.93
CA ALA A 44 -0.84 6.66 0.72
C ALA A 44 -1.74 5.42 0.63
N LEU A 45 -1.21 4.25 1.02
CA LEU A 45 -1.97 3.00 1.10
C LEU A 45 -3.09 3.09 2.14
N ALA A 46 -2.78 3.57 3.34
CA ALA A 46 -3.77 3.75 4.41
C ALA A 46 -4.86 4.77 4.03
N ALA A 47 -4.48 5.89 3.40
CA ALA A 47 -5.42 6.92 2.94
C ALA A 47 -6.39 6.38 1.88
N ARG A 48 -5.92 5.52 0.96
CA ARG A 48 -6.80 4.86 -0.02
C ARG A 48 -7.81 3.93 0.66
N VAL A 49 -7.37 3.11 1.61
CA VAL A 49 -8.26 2.20 2.35
C VAL A 49 -9.33 2.96 3.13
N ALA A 50 -8.98 4.12 3.70
CA ALA A 50 -9.94 4.97 4.41
C ALA A 50 -11.00 5.60 3.47
N LEU A 51 -10.72 5.70 2.17
CA LEU A 51 -11.61 6.28 1.16
C LEU A 51 -12.43 5.24 0.39
N GLU A 52 -12.05 3.96 0.42
CA GLU A 52 -12.87 2.90 -0.17
C GLU A 52 -14.05 2.62 0.78
N PRO A 53 -15.31 2.83 0.36
CA PRO A 53 -16.44 2.45 1.18
C PRO A 53 -16.37 0.94 1.36
N VAL A 54 -16.25 0.48 2.60
CA VAL A 54 -16.45 -0.92 2.96
C VAL A 54 -17.87 -1.27 2.51
N ALA A 55 -18.00 -1.88 1.33
CA ALA A 55 -19.25 -2.45 0.86
C ALA A 55 -19.58 -3.62 1.79
N ALA A 56 -20.39 -3.32 2.81
CA ALA A 56 -20.94 -4.26 3.77
C ALA A 56 -21.93 -5.22 3.12
#